data_AF-A0A419DH13-F1
#
_entry.id   AF-A0A419DH13-F1
#
_cell.length_a   1.000
_cell.length_b   1.000
_cell.length_c   1.000
_cell.angle_alpha   90.00
_cell.angle_beta   90.00
_cell.angle_gamma   90.00
#
_symmetry.space_group_name_H-M   'P 1'
#
loop_
_entity.id
_entity.type
_entity.pdbx_description
1 polymer ?
#
loop_
_entity_poly.entity_id
_entity_poly.type
_entity_poly.pdbx_seq_one_letter_code
_entity_poly.pdbx_strand_id
1 'polypeptide(L)'
;MASTTVIKTTIEPYVCHWLAAQYPGHIFKERDIFGFKYDAVSEDGSIVGEILCNRPKTRTGNENTGGVRKALQNVSGLKQSPGNCKKIMVFTDVEFMELIRRRASRFGIESISMMVCKLPPKLESLLTDMLDRASREQRAAGE
;
A
#
# COMPACT_ATOMS: atom_id res chain seq x y z
N MET A 1 -3.80 17.11 -8.34
CA MET A 1 -3.35 15.78 -7.87
C MET A 1 -3.50 15.82 -6.36
N ALA A 2 -4.44 15.05 -5.81
CA ALA A 2 -4.72 15.07 -4.38
C ALA A 2 -3.41 14.89 -3.62
N SER A 3 -3.12 15.82 -2.71
CA SER A 3 -1.87 15.81 -1.96
C SER A 3 -1.82 14.55 -1.10
N THR A 4 -1.13 13.52 -1.60
CA THR A 4 -0.83 12.28 -0.86
C THR A 4 0.22 12.52 0.23
N THR A 5 0.65 13.77 0.42
CA THR A 5 1.63 14.19 1.43
C THR A 5 1.24 13.69 2.81
N VAL A 6 -0.03 13.78 3.21
CA VAL A 6 -0.48 13.30 4.54
C VAL A 6 -0.30 11.79 4.70
N ILE A 7 -0.60 11.02 3.64
CA ILE A 7 -0.39 9.56 3.65
C ILE A 7 1.10 9.27 3.84
N LYS A 8 1.96 9.93 3.04
CA LYS A 8 3.41 9.77 3.05
C LYS A 8 4.07 10.24 4.36
N THR A 9 3.58 11.30 5.00
CA THR A 9 4.21 11.89 6.19
C THR A 9 3.63 11.40 7.52
N THR A 10 2.45 10.78 7.50
CA THR A 10 1.74 10.41 8.74
C THR A 10 1.35 8.94 8.77
N ILE A 11 0.69 8.45 7.72
CA ILE A 11 0.16 7.08 7.69
C ILE A 11 1.27 6.06 7.42
N GLU A 12 2.09 6.28 6.38
CA GLU A 12 3.18 5.37 6.03
C GLU A 12 4.23 5.22 7.14
N PRO A 13 4.68 6.28 7.83
CA PRO A 13 5.57 6.12 8.98
C PRO A 13 4.97 5.29 10.12
N TYR A 14 3.66 5.43 10.38
CA TYR A 14 2.97 4.58 11.35
C TYR A 14 2.98 3.11 10.91
N VAL A 15 2.69 2.84 9.63
CA VAL A 15 2.71 1.49 9.07
C VAL A 15 4.12 0.89 9.12
N CYS A 16 5.17 1.66 8.80
CA CYS A 16 6.56 1.22 8.91
C CYS A 16 6.94 0.89 10.36
N HIS A 17 6.47 1.67 11.33
CA HIS A 17 6.69 1.39 12.75
C HIS A 17 5.96 0.11 13.19
N TRP A 18 4.69 -0.05 12.79
CA TRP A 18 3.94 -1.27 13.01
C TRP A 18 4.63 -2.48 12.38
N LEU A 19 5.18 -2.33 11.18
CA LEU A 19 5.89 -3.38 10.46
C LEU A 19 7.19 -3.78 11.17
N ALA A 20 7.94 -2.82 11.73
CA ALA A 20 9.10 -3.10 12.57
C ALA A 20 8.75 -3.96 13.80
N ALA A 21 7.53 -3.82 14.34
CA ALA A 21 7.05 -4.71 15.41
C ALA A 21 6.71 -6.12 14.92
N GLN A 22 6.35 -6.29 13.64
CA GLN A 22 6.13 -7.61 13.02
C GLN A 22 7.43 -8.32 12.65
N TYR A 23 8.51 -7.54 12.46
CA TYR A 23 9.84 -8.02 12.08
C TYR A 23 10.91 -7.44 13.02
N PRO A 24 11.01 -7.98 14.26
CA PRO A 24 11.97 -7.49 15.24
C PRO A 24 13.40 -7.47 14.69
N GLY A 25 14.12 -6.37 14.94
CA GLY A 25 15.47 -6.17 14.44
C GLY A 25 15.56 -5.51 13.07
N HIS A 26 14.42 -5.19 12.43
CA HIS A 26 14.41 -4.44 11.17
C HIS A 26 13.78 -3.06 11.32
N ILE A 27 14.39 -2.07 10.68
CA ILE A 27 13.82 -0.74 10.45
C ILE A 27 13.46 -0.63 8.97
N PHE A 28 12.26 -0.12 8.69
CA PHE A 28 11.74 0.04 7.33
C PHE A 28 11.77 1.49 6.90
N LYS A 29 12.27 1.73 5.68
CA LYS A 29 12.29 3.05 5.04
C LYS A 29 11.97 2.93 3.55
N GLU A 30 11.46 4.00 2.98
CA GLU A 30 11.28 4.11 1.53
C GLU A 30 12.65 4.06 0.84
N ARG A 31 12.82 3.22 -0.18
CA ARG A 31 14.06 3.09 -0.95
C ARG A 31 13.78 2.75 -2.41
N ASP A 32 14.63 3.27 -3.29
CA ASP A 32 14.69 2.83 -4.68
C ASP A 32 15.60 1.60 -4.79
N ILE A 33 15.10 0.53 -5.37
CA ILE A 33 15.86 -0.67 -5.70
C ILE A 33 15.65 -0.96 -7.19
N PHE A 34 16.72 -0.85 -7.97
CA PHE A 34 16.73 -1.11 -9.42
C PHE A 34 15.69 -0.30 -10.22
N GLY A 35 15.46 0.96 -9.86
CA GLY A 35 14.53 1.84 -10.57
C GLY A 35 13.06 1.62 -10.20
N PHE A 36 12.80 0.82 -9.16
CA PHE A 36 11.48 0.71 -8.54
C PHE A 36 11.54 1.22 -7.11
N LYS A 37 10.68 2.19 -6.80
CA LYS A 37 10.60 2.81 -5.48
C LYS A 37 9.64 2.02 -4.60
N TYR A 38 10.18 1.44 -3.53
CA TYR A 38 9.41 0.70 -2.53
C TYR A 38 9.11 1.56 -1.32
N ASP A 39 7.90 1.46 -0.80
CA ASP A 39 7.47 2.22 0.38
C ASP A 39 8.17 1.76 1.66
N ALA A 40 8.48 0.46 1.77
CA ALA A 40 9.08 -0.14 2.97
C ALA A 40 10.17 -1.15 2.61
N VAL A 41 11.42 -0.78 2.82
CA VAL A 41 12.59 -1.66 2.66
C VAL A 41 13.33 -1.76 3.98
N SER A 42 13.65 -2.98 4.41
CA SER A 42 14.50 -3.20 5.58
C SER A 42 15.90 -2.67 5.35
N GLU A 43 16.60 -2.27 6.40
CA GLU A 43 17.92 -1.65 6.27
C GLU A 43 18.96 -2.52 5.55
N ASP A 44 18.87 -3.84 5.72
CA ASP A 44 19.69 -4.89 5.12
C ASP A 44 19.17 -5.36 3.74
N GLY A 45 18.03 -4.85 3.28
CA GLY A 45 17.42 -5.21 2.00
C GLY A 45 16.83 -6.63 1.95
N SER A 46 16.78 -7.34 3.08
CA SER A 46 16.21 -8.69 3.15
C SER A 46 14.69 -8.71 3.03
N ILE A 47 14.02 -7.58 3.26
CA ILE A 47 12.56 -7.43 3.15
C ILE A 47 12.25 -6.19 2.31
N VAL A 48 11.40 -6.36 1.31
CA VAL A 48 10.88 -5.29 0.45
C VAL A 48 9.36 -5.29 0.47
N GLY A 49 8.76 -4.10 0.51
CA GLY A 49 7.37 -3.95 0.83
C GLY A 49 6.70 -2.71 0.24
N GLU A 50 5.42 -2.87 -0.03
CA GLU A 50 4.53 -1.83 -0.51
C GLU A 50 3.44 -1.53 0.50
N ILE A 51 3.09 -0.25 0.68
CA ILE A 51 2.07 0.20 1.64
C ILE A 51 0.85 0.72 0.86
N LEU A 52 -0.29 0.08 1.08
CA LEU A 52 -1.53 0.39 0.38
C LEU A 52 -2.56 0.97 1.34
N CYS A 53 -2.72 2.29 1.22
CA CYS A 53 -3.68 3.09 1.99
C CYS A 53 -4.99 3.35 1.22
N ASN A 54 -5.47 2.38 0.43
CA ASN A 54 -6.68 2.52 -0.38
C ASN A 54 -7.82 1.68 0.19
N ARG A 55 -9.05 2.05 -0.18
CA ARG A 55 -10.30 1.32 0.06
C ARG A 55 -10.78 0.60 -1.20
N PRO A 56 -11.59 -0.48 -1.09
CA PRO A 56 -12.08 -1.25 -2.24
C PRO A 56 -13.03 -0.47 -3.13
N LYS A 57 -13.80 0.47 -2.55
CA LYS A 57 -14.82 1.24 -3.24
C LYS A 57 -14.58 2.74 -3.08
N THR A 58 -14.92 3.53 -4.08
CA THR A 58 -15.00 4.98 -3.97
C THR A 58 -16.17 5.37 -3.08
N ARG A 59 -16.27 6.66 -2.73
CA ARG A 59 -17.39 7.21 -1.94
C ARG A 59 -18.77 6.91 -2.55
N THR A 60 -18.85 6.76 -3.86
CA THR A 60 -20.10 6.46 -4.59
C THR A 60 -20.42 4.97 -4.68
N GLY A 61 -19.62 4.11 -4.03
CA GLY A 61 -19.83 2.66 -4.03
C GLY A 61 -19.24 1.91 -5.22
N ASN A 62 -18.65 2.62 -6.19
CA ASN A 62 -17.98 2.00 -7.35
C ASN A 62 -16.63 1.41 -6.94
N GLU A 63 -16.15 0.37 -7.63
CA GLU A 63 -14.80 -0.16 -7.39
C GLU A 63 -13.74 0.93 -7.59
N ASN A 64 -12.76 0.99 -6.69
CA ASN A 64 -11.63 1.91 -6.80
C ASN A 64 -10.61 1.40 -7.84
N THR A 65 -10.97 1.50 -9.13
CA THR A 65 -10.17 0.97 -10.24
C THR A 65 -8.75 1.56 -10.29
N GLY A 66 -8.58 2.84 -9.94
CA GLY A 66 -7.27 3.48 -9.81
C GLY A 66 -6.41 2.84 -8.72
N GLY A 67 -6.99 2.62 -7.53
CA GLY A 67 -6.32 1.90 -6.44
C GLY A 67 -5.98 0.46 -6.82
N VAL A 68 -6.89 -0.25 -7.48
CA VAL A 68 -6.66 -1.62 -7.97
C VAL A 68 -5.53 -1.67 -8.99
N ARG A 69 -5.52 -0.77 -9.99
CA ARG A 69 -4.45 -0.69 -10.99
C ARG A 69 -3.10 -0.44 -10.33
N LYS A 70 -3.02 0.51 -9.39
CA LYS A 70 -1.80 0.78 -8.62
C LYS A 70 -1.35 -0.46 -7.86
N ALA A 71 -2.25 -1.15 -7.17
CA ALA A 71 -1.91 -2.35 -6.41
C ALA A 71 -1.37 -3.48 -7.30
N LEU A 72 -1.92 -3.68 -8.50
CA LEU A 72 -1.42 -4.68 -9.45
C LEU A 72 -0.05 -4.30 -10.05
N GLN A 73 0.21 -3.01 -10.25
CA GLN A 73 1.54 -2.52 -10.64
C GLN A 73 2.56 -2.80 -9.53
N ASN A 74 2.19 -2.55 -8.27
CA ASN A 74 3.00 -2.84 -7.09
C ASN A 74 3.30 -4.34 -6.95
N VAL A 75 2.32 -5.23 -7.20
CA VAL A 75 2.55 -6.68 -7.29
C VAL A 75 3.62 -6.99 -8.34
N SER A 76 3.51 -6.38 -9.52
CA SER A 76 4.46 -6.61 -10.62
C SER A 76 5.87 -6.11 -10.28
N GLY A 77 5.98 -4.99 -9.56
CA GLY A 77 7.25 -4.47 -9.03
C GLY A 77 7.88 -5.42 -8.01
N LEU A 78 7.12 -5.85 -7.00
CA LEU A 78 7.58 -6.82 -5.99
C LEU A 78 8.03 -8.14 -6.61
N LYS A 79 7.38 -8.59 -7.69
CA LYS A 79 7.83 -9.78 -8.42
C LYS A 79 9.21 -9.61 -9.05
N GLN A 80 9.55 -8.40 -9.51
CA GLN A 80 10.85 -8.08 -10.10
C GLN A 80 11.96 -7.87 -9.05
N SER A 81 11.62 -7.72 -7.76
CA SER A 81 12.62 -7.63 -6.71
C SER A 81 13.47 -8.91 -6.62
N PRO A 82 14.72 -8.81 -6.14
CA PRO A 82 15.65 -9.95 -6.02
C PRO A 82 15.02 -11.19 -5.37
N GLY A 83 15.33 -12.37 -5.89
CA GLY A 83 14.70 -13.62 -5.43
C GLY A 83 14.98 -14.00 -3.97
N ASN A 84 16.01 -13.43 -3.36
CA ASN A 84 16.44 -13.69 -1.98
C ASN A 84 15.80 -12.76 -0.93
N CYS A 85 14.94 -11.82 -1.32
CA CYS A 85 14.25 -10.95 -0.38
C CYS A 85 12.81 -11.40 -0.12
N LYS A 86 12.34 -11.20 1.10
CA LYS A 86 10.93 -11.39 1.47
C LYS A 86 10.11 -10.24 0.89
N LYS A 87 9.03 -10.58 0.19
CA LYS A 87 8.13 -9.62 -0.45
C LYS A 87 6.87 -9.46 0.37
N ILE A 88 6.51 -8.24 0.71
CA ILE A 88 5.33 -7.96 1.53
C ILE A 88 4.44 -6.89 0.88
N MET A 89 3.14 -6.98 1.12
CA MET A 89 2.20 -5.90 0.83
C MET A 89 1.39 -5.64 2.09
N VAL A 90 1.45 -4.42 2.59
CA VAL A 90 0.74 -4.01 3.79
C VAL A 90 -0.45 -3.16 3.40
N PHE A 91 -1.63 -3.59 3.82
CA PHE A 91 -2.89 -2.90 3.58
C PHE A 91 -3.37 -2.25 4.87
N THR A 92 -4.07 -1.13 4.74
CA THR A 92 -4.79 -0.51 5.88
C THR A 92 -6.26 -0.91 5.94
N ASP A 93 -6.75 -1.57 4.89
CA ASP A 93 -8.14 -1.99 4.71
C ASP A 93 -8.18 -3.48 4.33
N VAL A 94 -8.94 -4.27 5.11
CA VAL A 94 -9.06 -5.72 4.92
C VAL A 94 -9.79 -6.06 3.62
N GLU A 95 -10.86 -5.34 3.30
CA GLU A 95 -11.64 -5.61 2.10
C GLU A 95 -10.84 -5.28 0.83
N PHE A 96 -10.02 -4.23 0.89
CA PHE A 96 -9.11 -3.91 -0.20
C PHE A 96 -8.05 -4.99 -0.39
N MET A 97 -7.43 -5.48 0.69
CA MET A 97 -6.52 -6.62 0.61
C MET A 97 -7.18 -7.83 -0.06
N GLU A 98 -8.39 -8.21 0.36
CA GLU A 98 -9.10 -9.37 -0.21
C GLU A 98 -9.50 -9.17 -1.67
N LEU A 99 -9.85 -7.94 -2.07
CA LEU A 99 -10.05 -7.59 -3.47
C LEU A 99 -8.76 -7.80 -4.28
N ILE A 100 -7.63 -7.26 -3.80
CA ILE A 100 -6.36 -7.39 -4.51
C ILE A 100 -5.88 -8.84 -4.53
N ARG A 101 -6.00 -9.58 -3.42
CA ARG A 101 -5.66 -11.00 -3.37
C ARG A 101 -6.40 -11.80 -4.45
N ARG A 102 -7.71 -11.59 -4.59
CA ARG A 102 -8.52 -12.25 -5.64
C ARG A 102 -8.08 -11.85 -7.04
N ARG A 103 -7.90 -10.54 -7.31
CA ARG A 103 -7.48 -10.03 -8.63
C ARG A 103 -6.07 -10.49 -9.00
N ALA A 104 -5.16 -10.51 -8.03
CA ALA A 104 -3.75 -10.81 -8.22
C ALA A 104 -3.45 -12.32 -8.19
N SER A 105 -4.38 -13.16 -7.72
CA SER A 105 -4.24 -14.64 -7.69
C SER A 105 -3.75 -15.23 -9.01
N ARG A 106 -4.22 -14.72 -10.14
CA ARG A 106 -3.83 -15.17 -11.49
C ARG A 106 -2.40 -14.81 -11.88
N PHE A 107 -1.75 -13.93 -11.12
CA PHE A 107 -0.42 -13.42 -11.39
C PHE A 107 0.67 -14.11 -10.56
N GLY A 108 0.34 -15.14 -9.77
CA GLY A 108 1.31 -15.87 -8.95
C GLY A 108 1.87 -15.02 -7.81
N ILE A 109 1.04 -14.75 -6.81
CA ILE A 109 1.34 -13.92 -5.62
C ILE A 109 1.75 -14.74 -4.40
N GLU A 110 1.98 -16.04 -4.55
CA GLU A 110 2.24 -16.97 -3.44
C GLU A 110 3.52 -16.60 -2.67
N SER A 111 4.47 -15.94 -3.34
CA SER A 111 5.71 -15.43 -2.74
C SER A 111 5.57 -14.06 -2.05
N ILE A 112 4.39 -13.42 -2.12
CA ILE A 112 4.13 -12.09 -1.57
C ILE A 112 3.23 -12.24 -0.33
N SER A 113 3.75 -11.86 0.84
CA SER A 113 2.99 -11.87 2.09
C SER A 113 2.09 -10.64 2.17
N MET A 114 0.77 -10.85 2.09
CA MET A 114 -0.22 -9.79 2.27
C MET A 114 -0.63 -9.67 3.73
N MET A 115 -0.49 -8.48 4.31
CA MET A 115 -0.73 -8.20 5.73
C MET A 115 -1.68 -7.00 5.87
N VAL A 116 -2.39 -6.91 7.00
CA VAL A 116 -3.24 -5.76 7.32
C VAL A 116 -2.74 -5.06 8.59
N CYS A 117 -2.40 -3.79 8.44
CA CYS A 117 -2.14 -2.88 9.56
C CYS A 117 -3.43 -2.14 9.89
N LYS A 118 -4.04 -2.46 11.04
CA LYS A 118 -5.19 -1.68 11.54
C LYS A 118 -4.69 -0.33 12.04
N LEU A 119 -5.20 0.74 11.45
CA LEU A 119 -4.89 2.10 11.88
C LEU A 119 -5.66 2.43 13.16
N PRO A 120 -5.09 3.25 14.06
CA PRO A 120 -5.84 3.78 15.19
C PRO A 120 -6.93 4.74 14.68
N PRO A 121 -8.06 4.91 15.40
CA PRO A 121 -9.23 5.64 14.91
C PRO A 121 -8.93 7.04 14.35
N LYS A 122 -7.99 7.76 14.97
CA LYS A 122 -7.57 9.09 14.51
C LYS A 122 -6.92 9.05 13.11
N LEU A 123 -6.08 8.07 12.85
CA LEU A 123 -5.41 7.92 11.55
C LEU A 123 -6.35 7.34 10.49
N GLU A 124 -7.27 6.48 10.90
CA GLU A 124 -8.32 5.95 10.03
C GLU A 124 -9.27 7.05 9.53
N SER A 125 -9.73 7.92 10.44
CA SER A 125 -10.54 9.10 10.07
C SER A 125 -9.79 10.02 9.12
N LEU A 126 -8.51 10.30 9.41
CA LEU A 126 -7.66 11.13 8.54
C LEU A 126 -7.50 10.52 7.15
N LEU A 127 -7.27 9.21 7.07
CA LEU A 127 -7.15 8.51 5.80
C LEU A 127 -8.46 8.57 5.00
N THR A 128 -9.59 8.35 5.68
CA THR A 128 -10.93 8.43 5.06
C THR A 128 -11.19 9.80 4.45
N ASP A 129 -10.92 10.88 5.20
CA ASP A 129 -11.09 12.25 4.73
C ASP A 129 -10.24 12.54 3.48
N MET A 130 -9.00 12.04 3.46
CA MET A 130 -8.10 12.20 2.30
C MET A 130 -8.63 11.44 1.08
N LEU A 131 -9.07 10.21 1.25
CA LEU A 131 -9.63 9.39 0.16
C LEU A 131 -10.93 10.01 -0.41
N ASP A 132 -11.73 10.66 0.44
CA ASP A 132 -12.93 11.38 0.02
C ASP A 132 -12.64 12.69 -0.70
N ARG A 133 -11.57 13.42 -0.33
CA ARG A 133 -11.10 14.58 -1.08
C ARG A 133 -10.55 14.17 -2.45
N ALA A 134 -9.71 13.15 -2.50
CA ALA A 134 -9.15 12.63 -3.75
C ALA A 134 -10.26 12.20 -4.74
N SER A 135 -11.31 11.55 -4.22
CA SER A 135 -12.47 11.16 -5.03
C SER A 135 -13.25 12.36 -5.60
N ARG A 136 -13.25 13.52 -4.93
CA ARG A 136 -13.89 14.75 -5.42
C ARG A 136 -13.07 15.43 -6.50
N GLU A 137 -11.76 15.52 -6.32
CA GLU A 137 -10.85 16.16 -7.28
C GLU A 137 -10.79 15.42 -8.62
N GLN A 138 -10.78 14.09 -8.61
CA GLN A 138 -10.80 13.29 -9.85
C GLN A 138 -12.03 13.56 -10.72
N ARG A 139 -13.15 13.97 -10.11
CA ARG A 139 -14.37 14.33 -10.84
C ARG A 139 -14.26 15.70 -11.48
N ALA A 140 -13.75 16.69 -10.75
CA ALA A 140 -13.60 18.06 -11.27
C ALA A 140 -12.58 18.17 -12.42
N ALA A 141 -11.66 17.20 -12.55
CA ALA A 141 -10.69 17.15 -13.64
C ALA A 141 -11.16 16.32 -14.86
N GLY A 142 -12.34 15.70 -14.79
CA GLY A 142 -12.93 14.87 -15.85
C GLY A 142 -14.16 15.49 -16.53
N GLU A 143 -14.52 16.72 -16.14
CA GLU A 143 -15.47 17.61 -16.84
C GLU A 143 -14.68 18.64 -17.64
#